data_AF-A0A1Y1QTS8-F1
#
_entry.id   AF-A0A1Y1QTS8-F1
#
_cell.length_a   1.000
_cell.length_b   1.000
_cell.length_c   1.000
_cell.angle_alpha   90.00
_cell.angle_beta   90.00
_cell.angle_gamma   90.00
#
_symmetry.space_group_name_H-M   'P 1'
#
loop_
_entity.id
_entity.type
_entity.pdbx_description
1 polymer ?
#
loop_
_entity_poly.entity_id
_entity_poly.type
_entity_poly.pdbx_seq_one_letter_code
_entity_poly.pdbx_strand_id
1 'polypeptide(L)' 'MTWNWQQPDWPNFSFDPLKLMPLETAFAHESGLLLGAFTHLTEDDRTQLKVEMVSNEAMQTSAIEGEYL' A
#
# COMPACT_ATOMS: atom_id res chain seq x y z
N MET A 1 17.43 15.47 -1.37
CA MET A 1 15.96 15.35 -1.33
C MET A 1 15.47 16.10 -0.12
N THR A 2 14.48 16.98 -0.29
CA THR A 2 13.80 17.64 0.82
C THR A 2 12.59 16.79 1.19
N TRP A 3 12.44 16.46 2.46
CA TRP A 3 11.27 15.73 2.94
C TRP A 3 10.04 16.63 2.98
N ASN A 4 8.84 16.06 2.86
CA ASN A 4 7.60 16.85 2.88
C ASN A 4 7.43 17.68 4.16
N TRP A 5 7.84 17.16 5.31
CA TRP A 5 7.79 17.87 6.60
C TRP A 5 8.80 19.01 6.74
N GLN A 6 9.77 19.11 5.83
CA GLN A 6 10.74 20.21 5.79
C GLN A 6 10.23 21.39 4.95
N GLN A 7 9.09 21.25 4.27
CA GLN A 7 8.54 22.33 3.45
C GLN A 7 7.92 23.43 4.33
N PRO A 8 8.09 24.72 4.00
CA PRO A 8 7.59 25.82 4.81
C PRO A 8 6.06 25.86 4.97
N ASP A 9 5.34 25.27 4.01
CA ASP A 9 3.88 25.19 3.99
C ASP A 9 3.33 23.99 4.77
N TRP A 10 4.18 23.06 5.23
CA TRP A 10 3.77 21.95 6.08
C TRP A 10 3.00 22.44 7.32
N PRO A 11 1.84 21.84 7.67
CA PRO A 11 1.25 20.62 7.13
C PRO A 11 0.32 20.81 5.92
N ASN A 12 0.20 22.02 5.37
CA ASN A 12 -0.67 22.35 4.24
C ASN A 12 -0.05 21.90 2.90
N PHE A 13 0.20 20.60 2.78
CA PHE A 13 0.78 19.99 1.60
C PHE A 13 -0.09 20.26 0.35
N SER A 14 0.57 20.64 -0.74
CA SER A 14 -0.05 20.81 -2.05
C SER A 14 0.59 19.90 -3.09
N PHE A 15 -0.20 19.42 -4.04
CA PHE A 15 0.27 18.58 -5.14
C PHE A 15 -0.45 18.93 -6.45
N ASP A 16 0.15 18.52 -7.56
CA ASP A 16 -0.45 18.68 -8.89
C ASP A 16 -1.33 17.44 -9.20
N PRO A 17 -2.66 17.59 -9.23
CA PRO A 17 -3.56 16.46 -9.46
C PRO A 17 -3.39 15.86 -10.87
N LEU A 18 -2.94 16.65 -11.86
CA LEU A 18 -2.75 16.15 -13.22
C LEU A 18 -1.58 15.16 -13.30
N LYS A 19 -0.63 15.24 -12.38
CA LYS A 19 0.49 14.29 -12.29
C LYS A 19 0.09 12.98 -11.61
N LEU A 20 -0.84 13.01 -10.66
CA LEU A 20 -1.30 11.81 -9.95
C LEU A 20 -2.38 11.04 -10.71
N MET A 21 -3.25 11.74 -11.43
CA MET A 21 -4.42 11.15 -12.09
C MET A 21 -4.11 9.89 -12.96
N PRO A 22 -3.03 9.84 -13.77
CA PRO A 22 -2.69 8.62 -14.51
C PRO A 22 -2.29 7.46 -13.59
N LEU A 23 -1.56 7.75 -12.51
CA LEU A 23 -1.11 6.77 -11.52
C LEU A 23 -2.29 6.23 -10.70
N GLU A 24 -3.19 7.11 -10.27
CA GLU A 24 -4.43 6.74 -9.57
C GLU A 24 -5.33 5.88 -10.45
N THR A 25 -5.45 6.23 -11.73
CA THR A 25 -6.23 5.45 -12.70
C THR A 25 -5.65 4.04 -12.86
N ALA A 26 -4.34 3.93 -13.02
CA ALA A 26 -3.67 2.62 -13.11
C ALA A 26 -3.83 1.82 -11.81
N PHE A 27 -3.61 2.46 -10.66
CA PHE A 27 -3.77 1.83 -9.35
C PHE A 27 -5.19 1.30 -9.15
N ALA A 28 -6.22 2.08 -9.47
CA ALA A 28 -7.61 1.66 -9.35
C ALA A 28 -7.95 0.48 -10.28
N HIS A 29 -7.43 0.50 -11.51
CA HIS A 29 -7.61 -0.59 -12.47
C HIS A 29 -7.00 -1.91 -11.95
N GLU A 30 -5.72 -1.88 -11.57
CA GLU A 30 -5.02 -3.07 -11.07
C GLU A 30 -5.63 -3.59 -9.76
N SER A 31 -6.05 -2.69 -8.87
CA SER A 31 -6.76 -3.05 -7.64
C SER A 31 -8.08 -3.75 -7.94
N GLY A 32 -8.82 -3.29 -8.95
CA GLY A 32 -10.05 -3.93 -9.40
C GLY A 32 -9.82 -5.34 -9.95
N LEU A 33 -8.77 -5.53 -10.75
CA LEU A 33 -8.37 -6.86 -11.24
C LEU A 33 -8.02 -7.81 -10.10
N LEU A 34 -7.23 -7.34 -9.13
CA LEU A 34 -6.84 -8.12 -7.96
C LEU A 34 -8.07 -8.51 -7.12
N LEU A 35 -8.99 -7.57 -6.87
CA LEU A 35 -10.22 -7.84 -6.15
C LEU A 35 -11.08 -8.87 -6.88
N GLY A 36 -11.21 -8.75 -8.21
CA GLY A 36 -11.91 -9.72 -9.04
C GLY A 36 -11.29 -11.12 -8.92
N ALA A 37 -9.98 -11.24 -9.04
CA ALA A 37 -9.27 -12.50 -8.84
C ALA A 37 -9.52 -13.09 -7.44
N PHE A 38 -9.51 -12.25 -6.40
CA PHE A 38 -9.76 -12.66 -5.02
C PHE A 38 -11.16 -13.26 -4.82
N THR A 39 -12.17 -12.78 -5.58
CA THR A 39 -13.54 -13.34 -5.51
C THR A 39 -13.61 -14.81 -5.94
N HIS A 40 -12.66 -15.30 -6.74
CA HIS A 40 -12.64 -16.68 -7.22
C HIS A 40 -11.88 -17.64 -6.30
N LEU A 41 -11.22 -17.14 -5.26
CA LEU A 41 -10.54 -17.97 -4.26
C LEU A 41 -11.54 -18.68 -3.35
N THR A 42 -11.18 -19.87 -2.89
CA THR A 42 -11.91 -20.58 -1.84
C THR A 42 -11.73 -19.90 -0.49
N GLU A 43 -12.60 -20.18 0.49
CA GLU A 43 -12.46 -19.62 1.84
C GLU A 43 -11.15 -20.05 2.52
N ASP A 44 -10.69 -21.27 2.26
CA ASP A 44 -9.42 -21.79 2.79
C ASP A 44 -8.23 -21.02 2.19
N ASP A 45 -8.21 -20.83 0.86
CA ASP A 45 -7.16 -20.05 0.18
C ASP A 45 -7.14 -18.59 0.68
N ARG A 46 -8.32 -17.97 0.86
CA ARG A 46 -8.44 -16.60 1.40
C ARG A 46 -7.90 -16.50 2.82
N THR A 47 -8.17 -17.51 3.63
CA THR A 47 -7.71 -17.56 5.02
C THR A 47 -6.19 -17.70 5.07
N GLN A 48 -5.62 -18.62 4.27
CA GLN A 48 -4.18 -18.78 4.17
C GLN A 48 -3.49 -17.50 3.70
N LEU A 49 -3.97 -16.89 2.61
CA LEU A 49 -3.42 -15.64 2.09
C LEU A 49 -3.44 -14.52 3.15
N LYS A 50 -4.52 -14.41 3.92
CA LYS A 50 -4.64 -13.42 5.00
C LYS A 50 -3.57 -13.63 6.08
N VAL A 51 -3.37 -14.88 6.52
CA VAL A 51 -2.35 -15.21 7.53
C VAL A 51 -0.95 -14.86 7.01
N GLU A 52 -0.64 -15.22 5.77
CA GLU A 52 0.65 -14.90 5.13
C GLU A 52 0.87 -13.38 5.02
N MET A 53 -0.14 -12.63 4.57
CA MET A 53 -0.04 -11.16 4.46
C MET A 53 0.20 -10.49 5.81
N VAL A 54 -0.55 -10.84 6.85
CA VAL A 54 -0.39 -10.23 8.18
C VAL A 54 0.96 -10.60 8.78
N SER A 55 1.42 -11.84 8.59
CA SER A 55 2.74 -12.28 9.08
C SER A 55 3.87 -11.53 8.38
N ASN A 56 3.79 -11.36 7.06
CA ASN A 56 4.78 -10.61 6.30
C ASN A 56 4.78 -9.13 6.68
N GLU A 57 3.60 -8.51 6.85
CA GLU A 57 3.48 -7.12 7.28
C GLU A 57 4.15 -6.91 8.64
N ALA A 58 3.88 -7.78 9.61
CA ALA A 58 4.50 -7.73 10.93
C ALA A 58 6.04 -7.82 10.87
N MET A 59 6.57 -8.69 10.02
CA MET A 59 8.02 -8.81 9.82
C MET A 59 8.62 -7.56 9.15
N GLN A 60 7.94 -7.02 8.13
CA GLN A 60 8.43 -5.87 7.37
C GLN A 60 8.38 -4.57 8.19
N THR A 61 7.31 -4.34 8.95
CA THR A 61 7.21 -3.17 9.84
C THR A 61 8.25 -3.23 10.97
N SER A 62 8.47 -4.41 11.57
CA SER A 62 9.52 -4.64 12.56
C SER A 62 10.91 -4.31 12.00
N ALA A 63 11.19 -4.72 10.76
CA ALA A 63 12.46 -4.44 10.09
C ALA A 63 12.68 -2.93 9.82
N ILE A 64 11.63 -2.15 9.58
CA ILE A 64 11.72 -0.68 9.42
C ILE A 64 12.17 -0.04 10.74
N GLU A 65 11.70 -0.56 11.86
CA GLU A 65 12.06 -0.08 13.22
C GLU A 65 13.42 -0.62 13.71
N GLY A 66 14.09 -1.46 12.91
CA GLY A 66 15.36 -2.08 13.27
C GLY A 66 15.25 -3.23 14.28
N GLU A 67 14.03 -3.68 14.55
CA GLU A 67 13.74 -4.85 15.38
C GLU A 67 13.83 -6.10 14.49
N TYR A 68 15.01 -6.74 14.50
CA TYR A 68 15.20 -8.07 13.93
C TYR A 68 14.90 -9.11 15.03
N LEU A 69 13.97 -10.01 14.77
CA LEU A 69 13.74 -11.21 15.59
C LEU A 69 14.93 -12.18 15.49
#